data_AF-A0A093W7B7-F1
#
_entry.id   AF-A0A093W7B7-F1
#
_cell.length_a   1.000
_cell.length_b   1.000
_cell.length_c   1.000
_cell.angle_alpha   90.00
_cell.angle_beta   90.00
_cell.angle_gamma   90.00
#
_symmetry.space_group_name_H-M   'P 1'
#
loop_
_entity.id
_entity.type
_entity.pdbx_description
1 polymer ?
#
loop_
_entity_poly.entity_id
_entity_poly.type
_entity_poly.pdbx_seq_one_letter_code
_entity_poly.pdbx_strand_id
1 'polypeptide(L)'
;MLLNEKFIIFINYFFLYQQDSFALPSQDREVKIYKNIRCLACQGQTLNDSNSDFANDLKKVIKRKLDNNETDQQIYSYLTARYGDWILFNPPVKQSTLLLWFFPVFILVIGLLILYKRTVFGKSKLS
;
A
#
# COMPACT_ATOMS: atom_id res chain seq x y z
N MET A 1 -35.93 17.52 27.60
CA MET A 1 -35.09 18.74 27.60
C MET A 1 -33.62 18.50 28.01
N LEU A 2 -33.28 17.45 28.77
CA LEU A 2 -31.89 17.17 29.21
C LEU A 2 -31.04 16.30 28.25
N LEU A 3 -31.63 15.74 27.18
CA LEU A 3 -30.92 14.89 26.20
C LEU A 3 -30.24 15.70 25.08
N ASN A 4 -30.62 16.96 24.87
CA ASN A 4 -30.11 17.77 23.76
C ASN A 4 -28.76 18.46 24.09
N GLU A 5 -28.59 18.90 25.35
CA GLU A 5 -27.35 19.54 25.84
C GLU A 5 -26.14 18.59 25.78
N LYS A 6 -26.31 17.33 26.23
CA LYS A 6 -25.23 16.33 26.19
C LYS A 6 -24.81 15.98 24.77
N PHE A 7 -25.75 15.98 23.83
CA PHE A 7 -25.49 15.69 22.42
C PHE A 7 -24.71 16.82 21.74
N ILE A 8 -25.05 18.08 22.05
CA ILE A 8 -24.30 19.27 21.57
C ILE A 8 -22.88 19.28 22.13
N ILE A 9 -22.68 18.95 23.41
CA ILE A 9 -21.35 18.82 24.02
C ILE A 9 -20.55 17.70 23.35
N PHE A 10 -21.18 16.56 23.05
CA PHE A 10 -20.52 15.44 22.38
C PHE A 10 -20.10 15.79 20.95
N ILE A 11 -20.94 16.51 20.20
CA ILE A 11 -20.63 17.01 18.86
C ILE A 11 -19.52 18.07 18.92
N ASN A 12 -19.57 19.00 19.88
CA ASN A 12 -18.51 20.00 20.06
C ASN A 12 -17.17 19.33 20.44
N TYR A 13 -17.19 18.35 21.34
CA TYR A 13 -16.01 17.61 21.75
C TYR A 13 -15.43 16.78 20.59
N PHE A 14 -16.30 16.19 19.77
CA PHE A 14 -15.91 15.49 18.55
C PHE A 14 -15.31 16.43 17.49
N PHE A 15 -15.87 17.64 17.34
CA PHE A 15 -15.40 18.65 16.37
C PHE A 15 -14.05 19.27 16.78
N LEU A 16 -13.82 19.48 18.08
CA LEU A 16 -12.53 19.92 18.63
C LEU A 16 -11.43 18.83 18.59
N TYR A 17 -11.80 17.55 18.41
CA TYR A 17 -10.84 16.44 18.31
C TYR A 17 -10.30 16.23 16.88
N GLN A 18 -10.83 16.92 15.87
CA GLN A 18 -10.43 16.72 14.46
C GLN A 18 -9.39 17.72 13.94
N GLN A 19 -8.84 18.60 14.77
CA GLN A 19 -7.99 19.68 14.31
C GLN A 19 -6.52 19.47 14.67
N ASP A 20 -5.86 18.51 14.01
CA ASP A 20 -4.39 18.52 13.92
C ASP A 20 -3.92 17.84 12.64
N SER A 21 -3.59 18.64 11.63
CA SER A 21 -2.75 18.25 10.50
C SER A 21 -2.27 19.49 9.73
N PHE A 22 -1.52 20.38 10.38
CA PHE A 22 -0.65 21.30 9.62
C PHE A 22 0.58 20.50 9.19
N ALA A 23 0.49 19.85 8.04
CA ALA A 23 1.58 19.07 7.49
C ALA A 23 2.66 19.99 6.92
N LEU A 24 3.88 19.92 7.48
CA LEU A 24 5.06 20.51 6.85
C LEU A 24 5.31 19.80 5.51
N PRO A 25 5.57 20.51 4.40
CA PRO A 25 5.73 19.88 3.08
C PRO A 25 6.89 18.87 3.00
N SER A 26 7.89 18.98 3.88
CA SER A 26 8.97 17.99 4.03
C SER A 26 8.54 16.73 4.78
N GLN A 27 7.70 16.87 5.81
CA GLN A 27 7.19 15.75 6.60
C GLN A 27 6.24 14.88 5.78
N ASP A 28 5.51 15.48 4.83
CA ASP A 28 4.64 14.76 3.91
C ASP A 28 5.40 13.77 3.02
N ARG A 29 6.58 14.13 2.52
CA ARG A 29 7.38 13.22 1.69
C ARG A 29 7.92 12.05 2.52
N GLU A 30 8.51 12.34 3.67
CA GLU A 30 9.08 11.33 4.56
C GLU A 30 7.99 10.31 4.97
N VAL A 31 6.82 10.78 5.39
CA VAL A 31 5.68 9.94 5.77
C VAL A 31 5.17 9.11 4.58
N LYS A 32 5.10 9.68 3.37
CA LYS A 32 4.71 8.93 2.15
C LYS A 32 5.65 7.76 1.88
N ILE A 33 6.96 7.99 2.01
CA ILE A 33 7.97 6.93 1.83
C ILE A 33 7.80 5.85 2.89
N TYR A 34 7.65 6.22 4.16
CA TYR A 34 7.47 5.25 5.26
C TYR A 34 6.20 4.40 5.12
N LYS A 35 5.11 4.98 4.62
CA LYS A 35 3.87 4.23 4.36
C LYS A 35 4.00 3.24 3.21
N ASN A 36 4.87 3.52 2.23
CA ASN A 36 5.10 2.61 1.10
C ASN A 36 6.14 1.51 1.41
N ILE A 37 6.72 1.49 2.62
CA ILE A 37 7.73 0.51 3.02
C ILE A 37 7.14 -0.42 4.09
N ARG A 38 7.31 -1.73 3.92
CA ARG A 38 6.92 -2.75 4.89
C ARG A 38 7.99 -2.90 5.96
N CYS A 39 7.58 -3.11 7.21
CA CYS A 39 8.51 -3.55 8.24
C CYS A 39 8.68 -5.07 8.17
N LEU A 40 9.84 -5.55 7.74
CA LEU A 40 10.14 -6.99 7.61
C LEU A 40 10.14 -7.74 8.94
N ALA A 41 10.45 -7.05 10.03
CA ALA A 41 10.47 -7.61 11.38
C ALA A 41 9.11 -7.53 12.10
N CYS A 42 8.11 -6.88 11.49
CA CYS A 42 6.83 -6.58 12.12
C CYS A 42 5.70 -7.35 11.43
N GLN A 43 4.69 -7.78 12.19
CA GLN A 43 3.58 -8.57 11.68
C GLN A 43 2.63 -7.70 10.81
N GLY A 44 2.91 -7.63 9.51
CA GLY A 44 2.01 -7.02 8.52
C GLY A 44 1.88 -5.49 8.60
N GLN A 45 2.84 -4.80 9.20
CA GLN A 45 2.79 -3.35 9.42
C GLN A 45 3.69 -2.58 8.44
N THR A 46 3.38 -1.30 8.24
CA THR A 46 4.26 -0.38 7.52
C THR A 46 5.40 0.11 8.42
N LEU A 47 6.42 0.69 7.79
CA LEU A 47 7.51 1.33 8.51
C LEU A 47 7.02 2.54 9.32
N ASN A 48 6.02 3.26 8.80
CA ASN A 48 5.43 4.41 9.48
C ASN A 48 4.75 4.01 10.80
N ASP A 49 4.00 2.91 10.79
CA ASP A 49 3.13 2.53 11.91
C ASP A 49 3.83 1.69 12.97
N SER A 50 5.00 1.14 12.64
CA SER A 50 5.76 0.30 13.57
C SER A 50 6.88 1.04 14.30
N ASN A 51 7.14 0.61 15.54
CA ASN A 51 8.18 1.14 16.43
C ASN A 51 9.20 0.07 16.86
N SER A 52 9.42 -0.95 16.04
CA SER A 52 10.48 -1.93 16.29
C SER A 52 11.88 -1.32 16.10
N ASP A 53 12.90 -1.93 16.70
CA ASP A 53 14.30 -1.49 16.52
C ASP A 53 14.70 -1.48 15.03
N PHE A 54 14.29 -2.51 14.28
CA PHE A 54 14.47 -2.57 12.83
C PHE A 54 13.79 -1.41 12.11
N ALA A 55 12.56 -1.08 12.48
CA ALA A 55 11.84 0.04 11.87
C ALA A 55 12.55 1.38 12.14
N ASN A 56 12.99 1.58 13.38
CA ASN A 56 13.67 2.81 13.78
C ASN A 56 15.03 2.98 13.09
N ASP A 57 15.79 1.89 12.91
CA ASP A 57 17.04 1.94 12.17
C ASP A 57 16.84 2.24 10.69
N LEU A 58 15.80 1.66 10.07
CA LEU A 58 15.48 1.94 8.68
C LEU A 58 14.97 3.39 8.48
N LYS A 59 14.18 3.92 9.41
CA LYS A 59 13.79 5.34 9.42
C LYS A 59 15.02 6.25 9.45
N LYS A 60 15.99 5.97 10.32
CA LYS A 60 17.25 6.73 10.37
C LYS A 60 18.01 6.67 9.03
N VAL A 61 18.04 5.51 8.37
CA VAL A 61 18.69 5.34 7.06
C VAL A 61 18.00 6.19 6.00
N ILE A 62 16.67 6.12 5.91
CA ILE A 62 15.89 6.86 4.93
C ILE A 62 15.99 8.37 5.17
N LYS A 63 15.92 8.81 6.43
CA LYS A 63 16.09 10.21 6.81
C LYS A 63 17.42 10.77 6.32
N ARG A 64 18.54 10.05 6.54
CA ARG A 64 19.85 10.45 6.00
C ARG A 64 19.86 10.57 4.47
N LYS A 65 19.13 9.72 3.76
CA LYS A 65 19.04 9.79 2.29
C LYS A 65 18.21 10.97 1.81
N LEU A 66 17.13 11.29 2.53
CA LEU A 66 16.34 12.49 2.28
C LEU A 66 17.17 13.76 2.53
N ASP A 67 17.95 13.79 3.61
CA ASP A 67 18.86 14.89 3.94
C ASP A 67 19.95 15.06 2.86
N ASN A 68 20.34 13.96 2.19
CA ASN A 68 21.27 13.97 1.05
C ASN A 68 20.61 14.41 -0.28
N ASN A 69 19.35 14.87 -0.27
CA ASN A 69 18.57 15.22 -1.47
C ASN A 69 18.40 14.07 -2.47
N GLU A 70 18.43 12.81 -2.02
CA GLU A 70 18.12 11.66 -2.89
C GLU A 70 16.63 11.67 -3.30
N THR A 71 16.35 11.17 -4.50
CA THR A 71 14.98 11.01 -4.99
C THR A 71 14.32 9.76 -4.41
N ASP A 72 12.99 9.74 -4.36
CA ASP A 72 12.22 8.60 -3.85
C ASP A 72 12.60 7.28 -4.57
N GLN A 73 12.85 7.35 -5.88
CA GLN A 73 13.30 6.20 -6.68
C GLN A 73 14.69 5.70 -6.29
N GLN A 74 15.62 6.59 -5.95
CA GLN A 74 16.95 6.21 -5.45
C GLN A 74 16.85 5.55 -4.07
N ILE A 75 15.96 6.05 -3.21
CA ILE A 75 15.69 5.44 -1.90
C ILE A 75 15.09 4.05 -2.08
N TYR A 76 14.08 3.90 -2.95
CA TYR A 76 13.44 2.61 -3.20
C TYR A 76 14.40 1.61 -3.83
N SER A 77 15.19 2.02 -4.83
CA SER A 77 16.19 1.13 -5.44
C SER A 77 17.29 0.70 -4.46
N TYR A 78 17.73 1.58 -3.56
CA TYR A 78 18.65 1.21 -2.50
C TYR A 78 18.07 0.14 -1.57
N LEU A 79 16.79 0.29 -1.20
CA LEU A 79 16.10 -0.65 -0.33
C LEU A 79 15.85 -1.99 -1.01
N THR A 80 15.38 -1.99 -2.27
CA THR A 80 15.10 -3.22 -3.00
C THR A 80 16.37 -3.97 -3.39
N ALA A 81 17.49 -3.28 -3.62
CA ALA A 81 18.78 -3.93 -3.87
C ALA A 81 19.26 -4.77 -2.68
N ARG A 82 18.91 -4.39 -1.44
CA ARG A 82 19.32 -5.09 -0.22
C ARG A 82 18.28 -6.07 0.31
N TYR A 83 17.00 -5.69 0.25
CA TYR A 83 15.90 -6.41 0.88
C TYR A 83 14.92 -7.05 -0.11
N GLY A 84 15.12 -6.85 -1.42
CA GLY A 84 14.24 -7.33 -2.48
C GLY A 84 13.04 -6.41 -2.73
N ASP A 85 12.32 -6.66 -3.83
CA ASP A 85 11.17 -5.83 -4.24
C ASP A 85 10.00 -5.91 -3.25
N TRP A 86 9.92 -6.97 -2.44
CA TRP A 86 8.85 -7.21 -1.49
C TRP A 86 8.87 -6.27 -0.28
N ILE A 87 9.98 -5.56 -0.03
CA ILE A 87 10.03 -4.53 1.01
C ILE A 87 9.10 -3.36 0.71
N LEU A 88 8.82 -3.11 -0.58
CA LEU A 88 7.85 -2.10 -0.99
C LEU A 88 6.44 -2.64 -0.85
N PHE A 89 5.53 -1.80 -0.39
CA PHE A 89 4.11 -2.14 -0.36
C PHE A 89 3.58 -2.33 -1.77
N ASN A 90 4.02 -1.46 -2.68
CA ASN A 90 3.75 -1.50 -4.12
C ASN A 90 5.05 -1.83 -4.88
N PRO A 91 5.35 -3.12 -5.12
CA PRO A 91 6.53 -3.51 -5.90
C PRO A 91 6.36 -3.06 -7.36
N PRO A 92 7.44 -2.57 -8.00
CA PRO A 92 7.39 -2.19 -9.40
C PRO A 92 7.17 -3.40 -10.30
N VAL A 93 6.40 -3.23 -11.38
CA VAL A 93 6.20 -4.28 -12.39
C VAL A 93 7.50 -4.45 -13.18
N LYS A 94 8.19 -5.57 -12.98
CA LYS A 94 9.38 -5.97 -13.75
C LYS A 94 9.02 -7.05 -14.76
N GLN A 95 9.83 -7.20 -15.80
CA GLN A 95 9.68 -8.26 -16.81
C GLN A 95 9.65 -9.66 -16.18
N SER A 96 10.42 -9.89 -15.11
CA SER A 96 10.43 -11.16 -14.36
C SER A 96 9.11 -11.42 -13.62
N THR A 97 8.46 -10.39 -13.09
CA THR A 97 7.19 -10.51 -12.37
C THR A 97 5.98 -10.51 -13.29
N LEU A 98 6.16 -10.17 -14.57
CA LEU A 98 5.08 -9.94 -15.53
C LEU A 98 4.17 -11.17 -15.65
N LEU A 99 4.75 -12.37 -15.64
CA LEU A 99 3.99 -13.63 -15.59
C LEU A 99 3.02 -13.68 -14.40
N LEU A 100 3.48 -13.33 -13.19
CA LEU A 100 2.66 -13.33 -11.97
C LEU A 100 1.48 -12.36 -12.07
N TRP A 101 1.68 -11.20 -12.71
CA TRP A 101 0.63 -10.19 -12.90
C TRP A 101 -0.39 -10.59 -13.98
N PHE A 102 0.05 -11.24 -15.07
CA PHE A 102 -0.83 -11.67 -16.16
C PHE A 102 -1.51 -13.01 -15.91
N PHE A 103 -0.98 -13.84 -15.01
CA PHE A 103 -1.52 -15.16 -14.70
C PHE A 103 -3.00 -15.18 -14.30
N PRO A 104 -3.51 -14.29 -13.42
CA PRO A 104 -4.94 -14.25 -13.08
C PRO A 104 -5.82 -13.96 -14.30
N VAL A 105 -5.41 -13.00 -15.15
CA VAL A 105 -6.14 -12.64 -16.36
C VAL A 105 -6.13 -13.78 -17.36
N PHE A 106 -4.98 -14.43 -17.53
CA PHE A 106 -4.80 -15.56 -18.43
C PHE A 106 -5.75 -16.72 -18.10
N ILE A 107 -5.86 -17.10 -16.82
CA ILE A 107 -6.78 -18.15 -16.38
C ILE A 107 -8.24 -17.74 -16.60
N LEU A 108 -8.61 -16.49 -16.30
CA LEU A 108 -9.97 -16.01 -16.52
C LEU A 108 -10.36 -16.07 -18.01
N VAL A 109 -9.47 -15.65 -18.90
CA VAL A 109 -9.71 -15.72 -20.36
C VAL A 109 -9.89 -17.17 -20.82
N ILE A 110 -9.03 -18.08 -20.37
CA ILE A 110 -9.15 -19.50 -20.71
C ILE A 110 -10.47 -20.08 -20.21
N GLY A 111 -10.84 -19.82 -18.95
CA GLY A 111 -12.08 -20.27 -18.36
C GLY A 111 -13.31 -19.77 -19.14
N LEU A 112 -13.33 -18.48 -19.50
CA LEU A 112 -14.39 -17.89 -20.31
C LEU A 112 -14.49 -18.52 -21.70
N LEU A 113 -13.36 -18.78 -22.37
CA LEU A 113 -13.34 -19.42 -23.69
C LEU A 113 -13.91 -20.85 -23.65
N ILE A 114 -13.59 -21.62 -22.61
CA ILE A 114 -14.12 -22.97 -22.43
C ILE A 114 -15.64 -22.93 -22.20
N LEU A 115 -16.10 -22.06 -21.32
CA LEU A 115 -17.53 -21.89 -21.04
C LEU A 115 -18.31 -21.43 -22.27
N TYR A 116 -17.80 -20.43 -22.99
CA TYR A 116 -18.40 -19.92 -24.23
C TYR A 116 -18.52 -21.03 -25.28
N LYS A 117 -17.44 -21.79 -25.51
CA LYS A 117 -17.50 -22.94 -26.43
C LYS A 117 -18.55 -23.96 -25.98
N ARG A 118 -18.64 -24.27 -24.68
CA ARG A 118 -19.60 -25.25 -24.15
C ARG A 118 -21.05 -24.81 -24.30
N THR A 119 -21.37 -23.55 -24.00
CA THR A 119 -22.75 -23.04 -24.08
C THR A 119 -23.21 -22.84 -25.53
N VAL A 120 -22.32 -22.42 -26.43
CA VAL A 120 -22.65 -22.19 -27.85
C VAL A 120 -22.72 -23.50 -28.64
N PHE A 121 -21.76 -24.43 -28.48
CA PHE A 121 -21.79 -25.73 -29.18
C PHE A 121 -22.80 -26.73 -28.59
N GLY A 122 -23.17 -26.61 -27.32
CA GLY A 122 -24.17 -27.50 -26.71
C GLY A 122 -25.58 -27.28 -27.23
N LYS A 123 -25.89 -26.06 -27.70
CA LYS A 123 -27.24 -25.68 -28.17
C LYS A 123 -27.53 -26.13 -29.61
N SER A 124 -26.50 -26.41 -30.42
CA SER A 124 -26.65 -26.79 -31.84
C SER A 124 -26.90 -28.28 -32.09
N LYS A 125 -26.86 -29.13 -31.05
CA LYS A 125 -27.06 -30.59 -31.16
C LYS A 125 -28.44 -31.07 -30.70
N LEU A 126 -29.34 -30.15 -30.35
CA LEU A 126 -30.70 -30.40 -29.84
C LEU A 126 -31.79 -29.80 -30.75
N SER A 127 -31.46 -29.50 -32.01
CA SER A 127 -32.41 -29.16 -33.08
C SER A 127 -32.27 -30.11 -34.24
#